data_AF-A0A2V2QJF4-F1
#
_entry.id   AF-A0A2V2QJF4-F1
#
_cell.length_a   1.000
_cell.length_b   1.000
_cell.length_c   1.000
_cell.angle_alpha   90.00
_cell.angle_beta   90.00
_cell.angle_gamma   90.00
#
_symmetry.space_group_name_H-M   'P 1'
#
loop_
_entity.id
_entity.type
_entity.pdbx_description
1 polymer ?
#
loop_
_entity_poly.entity_id
_entity_poly.type
_entity_poly.pdbx_seq_one_letter_code
_entity_poly.pdbx_strand_id
1 'polypeptide(L)' 'MIDHQVRVHPSAARLPRDEQLAWKLAVVATGTQEAGELDPEAAAMAANRIIDNASVAVASLVRRPVAVARAQALAH' A
#
# COMPACT_ATOMS: atom_id res chain seq x y z
N MET A 1 -16.77 7.42 11.41
CA MET A 1 -16.79 6.34 10.39
C MET A 1 -17.50 6.90 9.17
N ILE A 2 -16.89 6.83 7.99
CA ILE A 2 -17.50 7.28 6.73
C ILE A 2 -17.94 6.03 5.97
N ASP A 3 -19.23 5.93 5.66
CA ASP A 3 -19.76 4.82 4.89
C ASP A 3 -19.87 5.20 3.42
N HIS A 4 -19.21 4.44 2.55
CA HIS A 4 -19.31 4.61 1.10
C HIS A 4 -20.24 3.56 0.51
N GLN A 5 -21.29 4.00 -0.18
CA GLN A 5 -22.09 3.11 -1.03
C GLN A 5 -21.33 2.80 -2.33
N VAL A 6 -21.11 1.52 -2.60
CA VAL A 6 -20.34 1.04 -3.77
C VAL A 6 -21.23 0.14 -4.61
N ARG A 7 -21.27 0.40 -5.91
CA ARG A 7 -21.99 -0.42 -6.89
C ARG A 7 -21.14 -0.60 -8.14
N VAL A 8 -21.37 -1.69 -8.86
CA VAL A 8 -20.75 -1.90 -10.17
C VAL A 8 -21.44 -1.03 -11.22
N HIS A 9 -20.66 -0.54 -12.18
CA HIS A 9 -21.14 0.24 -13.32
C HIS A 9 -20.53 -0.30 -14.61
N PRO A 10 -21.26 -0.25 -15.74
CA PRO A 10 -20.67 -0.49 -17.05
C PRO A 10 -19.52 0.50 -17.31
N SER A 11 -18.47 0.05 -18.00
CA SER A 11 -17.31 0.91 -18.32
C SER A 11 -17.69 2.17 -19.12
N ALA A 12 -18.77 2.10 -19.91
CA ALA A 12 -19.30 3.23 -20.68
C ALA A 12 -19.95 4.34 -19.82
N ALA A 13 -20.24 4.09 -18.54
CA ALA A 13 -20.96 5.03 -17.68
C ALA A 13 -20.15 6.31 -17.34
N ARG A 14 -18.81 6.30 -17.52
CA ARG A 14 -17.90 7.46 -17.32
C ARG A 14 -18.23 8.30 -16.09
N LEU A 15 -18.24 7.65 -14.92
CA LEU A 15 -18.58 8.31 -13.65
C LEU A 15 -17.68 9.52 -13.38
N PRO A 16 -18.22 10.57 -12.74
CA PRO A 16 -17.40 11.59 -12.09
C PRO A 16 -16.29 10.95 -11.24
N ARG A 17 -15.10 11.56 -11.22
CA ARG A 17 -13.92 10.95 -10.58
C ARG A 17 -14.17 10.66 -9.10
N ASP A 18 -14.77 11.60 -8.40
CA ASP A 18 -15.14 11.54 -6.99
C ASP A 18 -16.13 10.42 -6.63
N GLU A 19 -16.95 9.99 -7.59
CA GLU A 19 -17.86 8.86 -7.39
C GLU A 19 -17.17 7.50 -7.53
N GLN A 20 -16.01 7.44 -8.19
CA GLN A 20 -15.27 6.19 -8.41
C GLN A 20 -14.67 5.68 -7.10
N LEU A 21 -14.77 4.37 -6.86
CA LEU A 21 -14.16 3.73 -5.68
C LEU A 21 -12.65 4.02 -5.61
N ALA A 22 -11.97 4.02 -6.75
CA ALA A 22 -10.53 4.32 -6.83
C ALA A 22 -10.20 5.71 -6.28
N TRP A 23 -11.05 6.71 -6.53
CA TRP A 23 -10.87 8.06 -5.97
C TRP A 23 -11.10 8.08 -4.46
N LYS A 24 -12.16 7.43 -3.97
CA LYS A 24 -12.44 7.33 -2.53
C LYS A 24 -11.28 6.65 -1.78
N LEU A 25 -10.72 5.58 -2.34
CA LEU A 25 -9.52 4.92 -1.81
C LEU A 25 -8.29 5.84 -1.85
N ALA A 26 -8.11 6.60 -2.93
CA ALA A 26 -7.01 7.56 -3.04
C ALA A 26 -7.11 8.63 -1.95
N VAL A 27 -8.30 9.19 -1.70
CA VAL A 27 -8.54 10.15 -0.63
C VAL A 27 -8.15 9.57 0.74
N VAL A 28 -8.53 8.32 1.04
CA VAL A 28 -8.11 7.66 2.29
C VAL A 28 -6.60 7.47 2.35
N ALA A 29 -5.97 7.05 1.25
CA ALA A 29 -4.53 6.81 1.20
C ALA A 29 -3.70 8.09 1.36
N THR A 30 -4.20 9.24 0.89
CA THR A 30 -3.55 10.54 1.02
C THR A 30 -3.99 11.34 2.26
N GLY A 31 -5.14 11.00 2.84
CA GLY A 31 -5.81 11.72 3.93
C GLY A 31 -5.22 11.48 5.31
N THR A 32 -4.08 10.79 5.44
CA THR A 32 -3.38 10.55 6.70
C THR A 32 -2.97 11.83 7.43
N GLN A 33 -2.94 12.99 6.74
CA GLN A 33 -2.66 14.29 7.35
C GLN A 33 -3.87 14.92 8.08
N GLU A 34 -5.11 14.51 7.77
CA GLU A 34 -6.32 15.03 8.44
C GLU A 34 -6.81 14.14 9.60
N ALA A 35 -6.36 12.88 9.64
CA ALA A 35 -6.55 12.02 10.81
C ALA A 35 -5.66 12.55 11.95
N GLY A 36 -6.27 13.31 12.87
CA GLY A 36 -5.55 14.06 13.91
C GLY A 36 -4.48 13.28 14.67
N GLU A 37 -4.64 11.95 14.83
CA GLU A 37 -3.60 11.05 15.32
C GLU A 37 -3.70 9.67 14.62
N LEU A 38 -2.56 9.00 14.47
CA LEU A 38 -2.50 7.61 14.00
C LEU A 38 -3.03 6.66 15.08
N ASP A 39 -3.69 5.58 14.67
CA ASP A 39 -4.04 4.48 15.58
C ASP A 39 -2.74 3.86 16.16
N PRO A 40 -2.53 3.91 17.49
CA PRO A 40 -1.31 3.42 18.13
C PRO A 40 -1.06 1.92 17.93
N GLU A 41 -2.12 1.10 17.89
CA GLU A 41 -1.98 -0.36 17.69
C GLU A 41 -1.59 -0.66 16.24
N ALA A 42 -2.21 0.04 15.29
CA ALA A 42 -1.86 -0.08 13.87
C ALA A 42 -0.42 0.39 13.61
N ALA A 43 0.02 1.48 14.25
CA ALA A 43 1.38 1.99 14.16
C ALA A 43 2.40 0.99 14.73
N ALA A 44 2.12 0.41 15.91
CA ALA A 44 2.97 -0.62 16.51
C ALA A 44 3.09 -1.86 15.62
N MET A 45 1.98 -2.31 15.04
CA MET A 45 1.99 -3.43 14.09
C MET A 45 2.74 -3.12 12.79
N ALA A 46 2.65 -1.89 12.28
CA ALA A 46 3.42 -1.46 11.12
C ALA A 46 4.93 -1.47 11.40
N ALA A 47 5.36 -1.01 12.59
CA ALA A 47 6.75 -1.09 13.01
C ALA A 47 7.25 -2.54 13.07
N ASN A 48 6.47 -3.45 13.65
CA ASN A 48 6.81 -4.89 13.68
C ASN A 48 6.96 -5.47 12.27
N ARG A 49 6.09 -5.08 11.31
CA ARG A 49 6.19 -5.54 9.92
C ARG A 49 7.44 -5.05 9.21
N ILE A 50 7.90 -3.83 9.50
CA ILE A 50 9.16 -3.32 8.95
C ILE A 50 10.32 -4.20 9.42
N ILE A 51 10.36 -4.52 10.72
CA ILE A 51 11.42 -5.35 11.32
C ILE A 51 11.41 -6.77 10.74
N ASP A 52 10.23 -7.39 10.64
CA ASP A 52 10.08 -8.75 10.15
C ASP A 52 10.47 -8.85 8.66
N ASN A 53 9.93 -7.97 7.82
CA ASN A 53 10.26 -7.94 6.38
C ASN A 53 11.74 -7.64 6.14
N ALA A 54 12.35 -6.74 6.91
CA ALA A 54 13.78 -6.46 6.81
C ALA A 54 14.62 -7.69 7.18
N SER A 55 14.25 -8.40 8.25
CA SER A 55 14.92 -9.62 8.69
C SER A 55 14.85 -10.71 7.61
N VAL A 56 13.66 -10.93 7.03
CA VAL A 56 13.47 -11.87 5.92
C VAL A 56 14.27 -11.46 4.68
N ALA A 57 14.31 -10.17 4.35
CA ALA A 57 15.08 -9.65 3.22
C ALA A 57 16.58 -9.90 3.40
N VAL A 58 17.14 -9.58 4.57
CA VAL A 58 18.55 -9.80 4.90
C VAL A 58 18.90 -11.29 4.86
N ALA A 59 18.08 -12.14 5.48
CA ALA A 59 18.28 -13.60 5.46
C ALA A 59 18.20 -14.19 4.03
N SER A 60 17.52 -13.50 3.12
CA SER A 60 17.31 -13.95 1.74
C SER A 60 18.37 -13.46 0.75
N LEU A 61 19.32 -12.60 1.16
CA LEU A 61 20.29 -11.97 0.24
C LEU A 61 21.08 -12.95 -0.63
N VAL A 62 21.40 -14.13 -0.09
CA VAL A 62 22.17 -15.16 -0.80
C VAL A 62 21.30 -16.15 -1.59
N ARG A 63 19.97 -16.04 -1.50
CA ARG A 63 19.07 -16.88 -2.29
C ARG A 63 19.20 -16.51 -3.78
N ARG A 64 19.30 -17.52 -4.64
CA ARG A 64 19.54 -17.35 -6.08
C ARG A 64 18.63 -16.30 -6.75
N PRO A 65 17.29 -16.29 -6.55
CA PRO A 65 16.43 -15.28 -7.18
C PRO A 65 16.79 -13.85 -6.76
N VAL A 66 17.10 -13.64 -5.47
CA VAL A 66 17.44 -12.32 -4.91
C VAL A 66 18.80 -11.86 -5.40
N ALA A 67 19.80 -12.75 -5.39
CA ALA A 67 21.14 -12.44 -5.89
C ALA A 67 21.14 -12.07 -7.40
N VAL A 68 20.36 -12.80 -8.21
CA VAL A 68 20.20 -12.51 -9.65
C VAL A 68 19.54 -11.15 -9.87
N ALA A 69 18.43 -10.86 -9.17
CA ALA A 69 17.74 -9.58 -9.27
C ALA A 69 18.66 -8.40 -8.89
N ARG A 70 19.47 -8.56 -7.83
CA ARG A 70 20.46 -7.56 -7.42
C ARG A 70 21.54 -7.34 -8.49
N ALA A 71 22.06 -8.42 -9.07
CA ALA A 71 23.06 -8.33 -10.13
C ALA A 71 22.51 -7.61 -11.38
N GLN A 72 21.26 -7.87 -11.76
CA GLN A 72 20.57 -7.16 -12.85
C GLN A 72 20.41 -5.68 -12.55
N ALA A 73 19.93 -5.33 -11.34
CA ALA A 73 19.72 -3.93 -10.96
C ALA A 73 21.02 -3.10 -10.89
N LEU A 74 22.17 -3.71 -10.61
CA LEU A 74 23.47 -3.02 -10.59
C LEU A 74 24.11 -2.85 -11.98
N ALA A 75 23.68 -3.64 -12.96
CA ALA A 75 24.21 -3.60 -14.32
C ALA A 75 23.43 -2.65 -15.25
N HIS A 76 22.34 -2.05 -14.75
CA HIS A 76 21.47 -1.10 -15.45
C HIS A 76 21.68 0.30 -14.92
#